data_AF-F0VPP8-F1
#
_entry.id   AF-F0VPP8-F1
#
_cell.length_a   1.000
_cell.length_b   1.000
_cell.length_c   1.000
_cell.angle_alpha   90.00
_cell.angle_beta   90.00
_cell.angle_gamma   90.00
#
_symmetry.space_group_name_H-M   'P 1'
#
loop_
_entity.id
_entity.type
_entity.pdbx_description
1 polymer ?
#
loop_
_entity_poly.entity_id
_entity_poly.type
_entity_poly.pdbx_seq_one_letter_code
_entity_poly.pdbx_strand_id
1 'polypeptide(L)'
;MFGTVGSPSSVSAPLEGSWIAAVSLTRRMPPKLIDRTVAGIQHLCPNLRVELLTRVDRKLRLCFDPEARKYFIACIYNQHGSAFRSPWTNVYIEGNPGTSALGSVPQRRMKPADNLRHLETTYNQIFDAYRRVYYEGGVSSVYLWSLPSEDGFAGAFVIRHALNGGVSGDGPRGCWESVHVVEVTQSTTNVYYRLTSTVIVDVEPPEDADADFYAGAMLTRTNEQSQKVAELRTSPDAPPHIGVIGPMIETMEDSMRTAIERNYFAKTHSILEGMIRTGRNTKVKRGEERDDKRKRETRCTRVGTSGCFQRVAFVPQLAVSWGQLPSESRARGQSQWAKFAQLQSLYGVTVGKSKLKTRSENGRVRENLPRRRNGD
;
A
#
# COMPACT_ATOMS: atom_id res chain seq x y z
N MET A 1 -35.25 -28.91 -7.64
CA MET A 1 -35.56 -27.66 -8.36
C MET A 1 -34.58 -26.57 -7.93
N PHE A 2 -33.33 -26.62 -8.42
CA PHE A 2 -32.38 -25.52 -8.23
C PHE A 2 -32.14 -24.88 -9.59
N GLY A 3 -32.57 -23.62 -9.69
CA GLY A 3 -32.48 -22.82 -10.89
C GLY A 3 -31.03 -22.51 -11.25
N THR A 4 -30.81 -22.44 -12.56
CA THR A 4 -29.66 -21.88 -13.27
C THR A 4 -28.90 -20.82 -12.48
N VAL A 5 -27.70 -21.18 -12.01
CA VAL A 5 -26.71 -20.21 -11.54
C VAL A 5 -26.12 -19.54 -12.78
N GLY A 6 -26.56 -18.31 -13.04
CA GLY A 6 -25.97 -17.46 -14.06
C GLY A 6 -24.52 -17.07 -13.72
N SER A 7 -23.79 -16.67 -14.74
CA SER A 7 -22.41 -16.18 -14.72
C SER A 7 -22.11 -15.23 -13.54
N PRO A 8 -20.88 -15.18 -13.00
CA PRO A 8 -20.52 -14.36 -11.83
C PRO A 8 -20.47 -12.85 -12.11
N SER A 9 -21.17 -12.34 -13.14
CA SER A 9 -20.85 -11.07 -13.80
C SER A 9 -21.99 -10.06 -13.93
N SER A 10 -23.05 -10.13 -13.11
CA SER A 10 -23.98 -8.99 -13.00
C SER A 10 -24.72 -8.97 -11.67
N VAL A 11 -24.74 -7.80 -11.03
CA VAL A 11 -25.75 -7.53 -10.00
C VAL A 11 -27.11 -7.67 -10.68
N SER A 12 -28.09 -8.28 -10.02
CA SER A 12 -29.40 -8.46 -10.64
C SER A 12 -29.96 -7.09 -11.05
N ALA A 13 -30.57 -7.01 -12.24
CA ALA A 13 -31.13 -5.77 -12.79
C ALA A 13 -31.92 -4.89 -11.78
N PRO A 14 -32.76 -5.45 -10.88
CA PRO A 14 -33.47 -4.63 -9.86
C PRO A 14 -32.56 -4.04 -8.76
N LEU A 15 -31.36 -4.60 -8.54
CA LEU A 15 -30.41 -4.15 -7.52
C LEU A 15 -29.29 -3.24 -8.08
N GLU A 16 -29.17 -3.11 -9.39
CA GLU A 16 -28.10 -2.34 -10.06
C GLU A 16 -28.05 -0.87 -9.58
N GLY A 17 -29.21 -0.21 -9.48
CA GLY A 17 -29.27 1.17 -8.98
C GLY A 17 -28.78 1.30 -7.53
N SER A 18 -29.13 0.33 -6.68
CA SER A 18 -28.67 0.29 -5.28
C SER A 18 -27.17 0.01 -5.18
N TRP A 19 -26.65 -0.84 -6.07
CA TRP A 19 -25.23 -1.16 -6.17
C TRP A 19 -24.39 0.07 -6.57
N ILE A 20 -24.79 0.78 -7.63
CA ILE A 20 -24.12 2.00 -8.08
C ILE A 20 -24.10 3.05 -6.96
N ALA A 21 -25.23 3.22 -6.25
CA ALA A 21 -25.31 4.14 -5.12
C ALA A 21 -24.39 3.72 -3.95
N ALA A 22 -24.37 2.44 -3.61
CA ALA A 22 -23.51 1.89 -2.56
C ALA A 22 -22.03 2.09 -2.88
N VAL A 23 -21.58 1.74 -4.08
CA VAL A 23 -20.18 1.95 -4.51
C VAL A 23 -19.84 3.43 -4.56
N SER A 24 -20.74 4.29 -5.07
CA SER A 24 -20.56 5.74 -5.06
C SER A 24 -20.37 6.28 -3.64
N LEU A 25 -21.11 5.76 -2.66
CA LEU A 25 -20.97 6.14 -1.25
C LEU A 25 -19.60 5.75 -0.70
N THR A 26 -19.11 4.53 -0.99
CA THR A 26 -17.77 4.11 -0.54
C THR A 26 -16.65 5.01 -1.06
N ARG A 27 -16.80 5.58 -2.27
CA ARG A 27 -15.83 6.51 -2.88
C ARG A 27 -15.90 7.93 -2.32
N ARG A 28 -16.98 8.29 -1.61
CA ARG A 28 -17.21 9.63 -1.05
C ARG A 28 -16.93 9.70 0.45
N MET A 29 -17.03 8.57 1.15
CA MET A 29 -16.73 8.49 2.57
C MET A 29 -15.22 8.51 2.82
N PRO A 30 -14.75 9.00 3.99
CA PRO A 30 -13.34 8.97 4.34
C PRO A 30 -12.76 7.55 4.29
N PRO A 31 -11.63 7.30 3.59
CA PRO A 31 -11.05 5.96 3.46
C PRO A 31 -10.74 5.26 4.80
N LYS A 32 -10.37 6.02 5.84
CA LYS A 32 -10.16 5.51 7.21
C LYS A 32 -11.40 4.81 7.79
N LEU A 33 -12.60 5.19 7.34
CA LEU A 33 -13.87 4.67 7.84
C LEU A 33 -14.49 3.63 6.91
N ILE A 34 -13.77 3.12 5.91
CA ILE A 34 -14.32 2.20 4.89
C ILE A 34 -15.02 0.97 5.51
N ASP A 35 -14.42 0.37 6.54
CA ASP A 35 -15.01 -0.78 7.24
C ASP A 35 -16.37 -0.43 7.87
N ARG A 36 -16.48 0.76 8.47
CA ARG A 36 -17.73 1.27 9.06
C ARG A 36 -18.76 1.63 7.98
N THR A 37 -18.31 2.23 6.88
CA THR A 37 -19.17 2.56 5.74
C THR A 37 -19.77 1.30 5.13
N VAL A 38 -18.96 0.27 4.88
CA VAL A 38 -19.44 -1.02 4.35
C VAL A 38 -20.42 -1.68 5.32
N ALA A 39 -20.11 -1.71 6.62
CA ALA A 39 -21.02 -2.25 7.63
C ALA A 39 -22.37 -1.51 7.68
N GLY A 40 -22.35 -0.18 7.56
CA GLY A 40 -23.56 0.64 7.47
C GLY A 40 -24.39 0.32 6.23
N ILE A 41 -23.76 0.23 5.06
CA ILE A 41 -24.45 -0.13 3.81
C ILE A 41 -25.05 -1.55 3.90
N GLN A 42 -24.35 -2.50 4.51
CA GLN A 42 -24.88 -3.86 4.71
C GLN A 42 -26.15 -3.87 5.57
N HIS A 43 -26.25 -2.97 6.54
CA HIS A 43 -27.44 -2.84 7.38
C HIS A 43 -28.61 -2.20 6.61
N LEU A 44 -28.32 -1.21 5.76
CA LEU A 44 -29.32 -0.53 4.92
C LEU A 44 -29.83 -1.40 3.77
N CYS A 45 -28.93 -2.17 3.14
CA CYS A 45 -29.24 -3.02 1.99
C CYS A 45 -28.63 -4.43 2.16
N PRO A 46 -29.26 -5.31 2.96
CA PRO A 46 -28.76 -6.66 3.22
C PRO A 46 -28.56 -7.51 1.95
N ASN A 47 -29.36 -7.24 0.92
CA ASN A 47 -29.28 -7.95 -0.37
C ASN A 47 -27.96 -7.72 -1.12
N LEU A 48 -27.26 -6.62 -0.85
CA LEU A 48 -25.96 -6.30 -1.46
C LEU A 48 -24.78 -6.84 -0.64
N ARG A 49 -25.02 -7.53 0.48
CA ARG A 49 -23.98 -7.94 1.42
C ARG A 49 -22.86 -8.76 0.77
N VAL A 50 -23.23 -9.73 -0.07
CA VAL A 50 -22.25 -10.61 -0.74
C VAL A 50 -21.40 -9.79 -1.70
N GLU A 51 -22.03 -9.02 -2.58
CA GLU A 51 -21.33 -8.20 -3.59
C GLU A 51 -20.43 -7.14 -2.98
N LEU A 52 -20.86 -6.49 -1.88
CA LEU A 52 -20.04 -5.52 -1.17
C LEU A 52 -18.80 -6.16 -0.55
N LEU A 53 -18.93 -7.36 0.03
CA LEU A 53 -17.81 -8.05 0.68
C LEU A 53 -16.80 -8.61 -0.32
N THR A 54 -17.23 -8.89 -1.56
CA THR A 54 -16.39 -9.50 -2.59
C THR A 54 -15.78 -8.49 -3.55
N ARG A 55 -16.42 -7.34 -3.78
CA ARG A 55 -15.99 -6.35 -4.78
C ARG A 55 -15.47 -5.03 -4.23
N VAL A 56 -15.73 -4.70 -2.95
CA VAL A 56 -15.21 -3.47 -2.34
C VAL A 56 -13.98 -3.81 -1.51
N ASP A 57 -12.85 -3.22 -1.89
CA ASP A 57 -11.61 -3.32 -1.13
C ASP A 57 -11.75 -2.66 0.24
N ARG A 58 -11.22 -3.33 1.25
CA ARG A 58 -11.20 -2.90 2.65
C ARG A 58 -9.75 -2.79 3.13
N LYS A 59 -9.55 -2.15 4.28
CA LYS A 59 -8.22 -2.06 4.88
C LYS A 59 -7.62 -3.45 5.12
N LEU A 60 -6.35 -3.58 4.78
CA LEU A 60 -5.57 -4.80 4.92
C LEU A 60 -5.19 -5.00 6.39
N ARG A 61 -5.33 -6.24 6.88
CA ARG A 61 -5.00 -6.58 8.27
C ARG A 61 -3.74 -7.44 8.30
N LEU A 62 -2.94 -7.30 9.35
CA LEU A 62 -1.80 -8.19 9.58
C LEU A 62 -2.23 -9.36 10.44
N CYS A 63 -1.86 -10.57 10.03
CA CYS A 63 -1.98 -11.79 10.82
C CYS A 63 -0.60 -12.43 10.96
N PHE A 64 -0.39 -13.16 12.06
CA PHE A 64 0.86 -13.88 12.32
C PHE A 64 0.66 -15.38 12.08
N ASP A 65 1.56 -15.97 11.30
CA ASP A 65 1.66 -17.42 11.16
C ASP A 65 2.60 -17.97 12.23
N PRO A 66 2.10 -18.74 13.22
CA PRO A 66 2.91 -19.28 14.29
C PRO A 66 3.90 -20.36 13.83
N GLU A 67 3.55 -21.13 12.80
CA GLU A 67 4.38 -22.23 12.29
C GLU A 67 5.49 -21.68 11.39
N ALA A 68 5.17 -20.76 10.48
CA ALA A 68 6.19 -20.10 9.65
C ALA A 68 6.97 -18.99 10.39
N ARG A 69 6.48 -18.54 11.55
CA ARG A 69 6.97 -17.39 12.33
C ARG A 69 7.06 -16.11 11.49
N LYS A 70 6.07 -15.87 10.63
CA LYS A 70 6.03 -14.75 9.68
C LYS A 70 4.67 -14.07 9.69
N TYR A 71 4.68 -12.75 9.51
CA TYR A 71 3.45 -12.01 9.25
C TYR A 71 2.96 -12.22 7.81
N PHE A 72 1.66 -12.15 7.61
CA PHE A 72 1.01 -12.14 6.30
C PHE A 72 -0.18 -11.18 6.33
N ILE A 73 -0.66 -10.82 5.14
CA ILE A 73 -1.79 -9.90 4.99
C ILE A 73 -3.10 -10.68 4.90
N ALA A 74 -3.99 -10.43 5.85
CA ALA A 74 -5.38 -10.87 5.84
C ALA A 74 -6.25 -9.90 5.03
N CYS A 75 -6.94 -10.44 4.02
CA CYS A 75 -7.78 -9.71 3.09
C CYS A 75 -8.95 -10.61 2.63
N ILE A 76 -9.81 -10.08 1.75
CA ILE A 76 -10.99 -10.81 1.26
C ILE A 76 -10.63 -12.06 0.45
N TYR A 77 -9.47 -12.07 -0.21
CA TYR A 77 -9.04 -13.13 -1.12
C TYR A 77 -8.50 -14.38 -0.41
N ASN A 78 -8.07 -14.27 0.84
CA ASN A 78 -7.62 -15.40 1.66
C ASN A 78 -8.55 -15.68 2.84
N GLN A 79 -9.71 -15.03 2.91
CA GLN A 79 -10.68 -15.18 3.98
C GLN A 79 -11.61 -16.38 3.74
N HIS A 80 -11.85 -17.18 4.77
CA HIS A 80 -12.94 -18.14 4.81
C HIS A 80 -13.59 -18.11 6.20
N GLY A 81 -14.82 -17.59 6.27
CA GLY A 81 -15.47 -17.30 7.55
C GLY A 81 -14.68 -16.25 8.35
N SER A 82 -14.29 -16.61 9.57
CA SER A 82 -13.46 -15.79 10.48
C SER A 82 -11.95 -16.03 10.34
N ALA A 83 -11.54 -16.97 9.49
CA ALA A 83 -10.16 -17.40 9.38
C ALA A 83 -9.53 -16.96 8.06
N PHE A 84 -8.19 -16.84 8.06
CA PHE A 84 -7.40 -16.38 6.94
C PHE A 84 -6.33 -17.40 6.58
N ARG A 85 -6.19 -17.72 5.30
CA ARG A 85 -5.17 -18.66 4.81
C ARG A 85 -3.81 -17.98 4.79
N SER A 86 -2.83 -18.58 5.45
CA SER A 86 -1.43 -18.15 5.39
C SER A 86 -0.83 -18.51 4.02
N PRO A 87 -0.11 -17.57 3.36
CA PRO A 87 0.64 -17.86 2.14
C PRO A 87 1.87 -18.72 2.41
N TRP A 88 2.31 -18.86 3.66
CA TRP A 88 3.51 -19.61 4.03
C TRP A 88 3.23 -21.10 4.24
N THR A 89 2.30 -21.41 5.13
CA THR A 89 1.95 -22.79 5.55
C THR A 89 0.76 -23.36 4.80
N ASN A 90 0.00 -22.54 4.06
CA ASN A 90 -1.27 -22.92 3.43
C ASN A 90 -2.33 -23.40 4.44
N VAL A 91 -2.19 -23.01 5.71
CA VAL A 91 -3.13 -23.30 6.81
C VAL A 91 -3.99 -22.07 7.06
N TYR A 92 -5.25 -22.29 7.42
CA TYR A 92 -6.13 -21.20 7.83
C TYR A 92 -5.97 -20.94 9.33
N ILE A 93 -5.70 -19.69 9.67
CA ILE A 93 -5.48 -19.21 11.03
C ILE A 93 -6.66 -18.30 11.39
N GLU A 94 -7.24 -18.49 12.57
CA GLU A 94 -8.31 -17.63 13.05
C GLU A 94 -7.75 -16.24 13.36
N GLY A 95 -8.41 -15.20 12.84
CA GLY A 95 -7.92 -13.82 12.93
C GLY A 95 -7.95 -13.21 14.34
N ASN A 96 -8.37 -13.96 15.37
CA ASN A 96 -8.44 -13.49 16.75
C ASN A 96 -7.96 -14.56 17.75
N PRO A 97 -6.84 -14.34 18.47
CA PRO A 97 -6.43 -15.18 19.58
C PRO A 97 -7.32 -14.89 20.79
N GLY A 98 -8.54 -15.44 20.81
CA GLY A 98 -9.47 -15.22 21.93
C GLY A 98 -10.85 -15.85 21.79
N THR A 99 -11.23 -16.28 20.59
CA THR A 99 -12.48 -17.02 20.37
C THR A 99 -12.15 -18.38 19.79
N SER A 100 -11.63 -19.28 20.62
CA SER A 100 -11.69 -20.71 20.34
C SER A 100 -13.16 -21.13 20.36
N ALA A 101 -13.84 -20.98 19.23
CA ALA A 101 -15.16 -21.56 19.05
C ALA A 101 -14.98 -23.07 18.88
N LEU A 102 -15.15 -23.77 19.99
CA LEU A 102 -15.42 -25.19 20.08
C LEU A 102 -16.53 -25.58 19.09
N GLY A 103 -16.22 -26.48 18.15
CA GLY A 103 -17.22 -27.32 17.47
C GLY A 103 -17.64 -26.91 16.05
N SER A 104 -17.20 -27.72 15.08
CA SER A 104 -17.88 -28.10 13.80
C SER A 104 -18.30 -26.96 12.86
N VAL A 105 -17.82 -26.84 11.62
CA VAL A 105 -17.95 -27.80 10.51
C VAL A 105 -16.74 -27.69 9.57
N PRO A 106 -16.21 -28.80 9.00
CA PRO A 106 -15.27 -28.74 7.88
C PRO A 106 -16.03 -28.36 6.60
N GLN A 107 -16.46 -27.11 6.49
CA GLN A 107 -16.73 -26.54 5.18
C GLN A 107 -15.41 -26.58 4.41
N ARG A 108 -15.42 -27.17 3.22
CA ARG A 108 -14.22 -27.45 2.41
C ARG A 108 -13.49 -26.13 2.17
N ARG A 109 -12.53 -25.80 3.05
CA ARG A 109 -11.76 -24.57 2.97
C ARG A 109 -11.01 -24.59 1.64
N MET A 110 -11.29 -23.62 0.77
CA MET A 110 -10.75 -23.61 -0.58
C MET A 110 -9.23 -23.43 -0.51
N LYS A 111 -8.50 -24.44 -0.96
CA LYS A 111 -7.06 -24.39 -1.17
C LYS A 111 -6.77 -24.43 -2.66
N PRO A 112 -5.74 -23.71 -3.14
CA PRO A 112 -5.31 -23.83 -4.53
C PRO A 112 -4.87 -25.28 -4.82
N ALA A 113 -5.01 -25.69 -6.08
CA ALA A 113 -4.44 -26.93 -6.57
C ALA A 113 -2.91 -26.94 -6.41
N ASP A 114 -2.28 -28.11 -6.35
CA ASP A 114 -0.85 -28.24 -5.99
C ASP A 114 0.09 -27.48 -6.94
N ASN A 115 -0.19 -27.50 -8.24
CA ASN A 115 0.56 -26.74 -9.25
C ASN A 115 0.44 -25.22 -9.01
N LEU A 116 -0.79 -24.75 -8.74
CA LEU A 116 -1.07 -23.35 -8.46
C LEU A 116 -0.48 -22.92 -7.12
N ARG A 117 -0.44 -23.81 -6.13
CA ARG A 117 0.20 -23.57 -4.83
C ARG A 117 1.72 -23.44 -4.96
N HIS A 118 2.34 -24.24 -5.82
CA HIS A 118 3.76 -24.09 -6.14
C HIS A 118 4.03 -22.70 -6.75
N LEU A 119 3.22 -22.31 -7.73
CA LEU A 119 3.30 -20.98 -8.35
C LEU A 119 3.10 -19.85 -7.34
N GLU A 120 2.09 -19.98 -6.47
CA GLU A 120 1.80 -19.02 -5.39
C GLU A 120 3.00 -18.84 -4.46
N THR A 121 3.68 -19.94 -4.11
CA THR A 121 4.86 -19.90 -3.25
C THR A 121 6.01 -19.15 -3.91
N THR A 122 6.26 -19.40 -5.20
CA THR A 122 7.30 -18.70 -5.95
C THR A 122 6.95 -17.22 -6.15
N TYR A 123 5.68 -16.90 -6.42
CA TYR A 123 5.24 -15.51 -6.54
C TYR A 123 5.37 -14.74 -5.22
N ASN A 124 5.10 -15.38 -4.08
CA ASN A 124 5.34 -14.76 -2.77
C ASN A 124 6.83 -14.40 -2.59
N GLN A 125 7.76 -15.25 -3.03
CA GLN A 125 9.19 -14.97 -2.94
C GLN A 125 9.61 -13.80 -3.84
N ILE A 126 9.14 -13.78 -5.09
CA ILE A 126 9.44 -12.71 -6.05
C ILE A 126 8.84 -11.38 -5.57
N PHE A 127 7.59 -11.40 -5.10
CA PHE A 127 6.90 -10.21 -4.65
C PHE A 127 7.44 -9.67 -3.31
N ASP A 128 7.97 -10.54 -2.44
CA ASP A 128 8.73 -10.12 -1.27
C ASP A 128 10.05 -9.43 -1.65
N ALA A 129 10.73 -9.87 -2.72
CA ALA A 129 11.89 -9.16 -3.26
C ALA A 129 11.50 -7.79 -3.84
N TYR A 130 10.41 -7.70 -4.59
CA TYR A 130 9.83 -6.44 -5.06
C TYR A 130 9.56 -5.47 -3.90
N ARG A 131 8.87 -5.96 -2.85
CA ARG A 131 8.61 -5.19 -1.63
C ARG A 131 9.88 -4.63 -1.01
N ARG A 132 10.94 -5.44 -0.86
CA ARG A 132 12.21 -4.98 -0.25
C ARG A 132 12.86 -3.85 -1.04
N VAL A 133 12.82 -3.91 -2.37
CA VAL A 133 13.43 -2.90 -3.24
C VAL A 133 12.64 -1.59 -3.25
N TYR A 134 11.30 -1.67 -3.22
CA TYR A 134 10.45 -0.47 -3.38
C TYR A 134 9.94 0.13 -2.07
N TYR A 135 9.78 -0.67 -1.03
CA TYR A 135 9.17 -0.25 0.23
C TYR A 135 10.13 -0.30 1.41
N GLU A 136 11.30 -0.95 1.28
CA GLU A 136 12.32 -1.07 2.34
C GLU A 136 11.78 -1.58 3.70
N GLY A 137 10.63 -2.25 3.68
CA GLY A 137 9.85 -2.54 4.88
C GLY A 137 8.47 -3.10 4.56
N GLY A 138 7.59 -3.15 5.56
CA GLY A 138 6.22 -3.63 5.41
C GLY A 138 6.09 -5.14 5.18
N VAL A 139 4.88 -5.57 4.86
CA VAL A 139 4.52 -6.98 4.61
C VAL A 139 3.95 -7.09 3.19
N SER A 140 4.27 -8.17 2.50
CA SER A 140 3.64 -8.54 1.23
C SER A 140 3.04 -9.94 1.33
N SER A 141 2.01 -10.21 0.54
CA SER A 141 1.44 -11.54 0.39
C SER A 141 0.86 -11.71 -1.00
N VAL A 142 0.89 -12.94 -1.52
CA VAL A 142 0.28 -13.31 -2.79
C VAL A 142 -0.65 -14.50 -2.57
N TYR A 143 -1.86 -14.41 -3.11
CA TYR A 143 -2.87 -15.48 -3.06
C TYR A 143 -3.37 -15.80 -4.46
N LEU A 144 -3.29 -17.06 -4.88
CA LEU A 144 -3.77 -17.53 -6.17
C LEU A 144 -4.98 -18.44 -6.01
N TRP A 145 -5.90 -18.39 -6.97
CA TRP A 145 -7.06 -19.29 -7.06
C TRP A 145 -7.40 -19.58 -8.53
N SER A 146 -7.97 -20.76 -8.78
CA SER A 146 -8.42 -21.15 -10.12
C SER A 146 -9.71 -20.44 -10.50
N LEU A 147 -9.87 -20.11 -11.79
CA LEU A 147 -11.12 -19.56 -12.32
C LEU A 147 -12.09 -20.72 -12.60
N PRO A 148 -13.35 -20.68 -12.12
CA PRO A 148 -14.28 -21.81 -12.29
C PRO A 148 -14.78 -22.02 -13.73
N SER A 149 -14.85 -20.94 -14.52
CA SER A 149 -15.52 -20.91 -15.82
C SER A 149 -14.57 -20.83 -17.02
N GLU A 150 -13.29 -20.59 -16.78
CA GLU A 150 -12.27 -20.30 -17.81
C GLU A 150 -11.00 -21.10 -17.53
N ASP A 151 -10.26 -21.46 -18.57
CA ASP A 151 -8.94 -22.05 -18.40
C ASP A 151 -7.95 -20.94 -18.00
N GLY A 152 -7.62 -20.92 -16.70
CA GLY A 152 -6.85 -19.83 -16.12
C GLY A 152 -6.87 -19.78 -14.60
N PHE A 153 -6.25 -18.73 -14.09
CA PHE A 153 -6.19 -18.46 -12.66
C PHE A 153 -6.26 -16.96 -12.40
N ALA A 154 -6.60 -16.61 -11.17
CA ALA A 154 -6.48 -15.25 -10.68
C ALA A 154 -5.58 -15.20 -9.46
N GLY A 155 -5.06 -14.01 -9.20
CA GLY A 155 -4.12 -13.77 -8.12
C GLY A 155 -4.29 -12.39 -7.50
N ALA A 156 -4.26 -12.33 -6.17
CA ALA A 156 -4.19 -11.09 -5.42
C ALA A 156 -2.77 -10.90 -4.89
N PHE A 157 -2.10 -9.84 -5.33
CA PHE A 157 -0.82 -9.38 -4.80
C PHE A 157 -1.08 -8.19 -3.89
N VAL A 158 -0.73 -8.31 -2.62
CA VAL A 158 -1.06 -7.29 -1.62
C VAL A 158 0.18 -6.83 -0.88
N ILE A 159 0.29 -5.52 -0.65
CA ILE A 159 1.35 -4.90 0.16
C ILE A 159 0.69 -4.01 1.21
N ARG A 160 1.20 -4.10 2.43
CA ARG A 160 0.87 -3.18 3.52
C ARG A 160 2.16 -2.64 4.11
N HIS A 161 2.33 -1.33 4.01
CA HIS A 161 3.47 -0.61 4.54
C HIS A 161 2.98 0.51 5.47
N ALA A 162 3.16 0.32 6.78
CA ALA A 162 2.77 1.30 7.79
C ALA A 162 4.01 2.01 8.36
N LEU A 163 3.90 3.31 8.52
CA LEU A 163 4.85 4.19 9.19
C LEU A 163 4.25 4.61 10.53
N ASN A 164 4.95 4.28 11.61
CA ASN A 164 4.53 4.59 12.98
C ASN A 164 5.53 5.56 13.64
N GLY A 165 5.66 6.78 13.11
CA GLY A 165 6.30 7.88 13.84
C GLY A 165 7.84 7.93 13.83
N GLY A 166 8.54 7.23 12.93
CA GLY A 166 10.01 7.18 12.98
C GLY A 166 10.55 6.56 14.28
N VAL A 167 11.87 6.57 14.50
CA VAL A 167 12.49 5.96 15.70
C VAL A 167 12.17 6.77 16.97
N SER A 168 11.92 8.07 16.82
CA SER A 168 11.74 9.02 17.93
C SER A 168 10.26 9.36 18.22
N GLY A 169 9.31 8.82 17.45
CA GLY A 169 7.86 9.10 17.58
C GLY A 169 7.38 10.41 16.93
N ASP A 170 8.32 11.26 16.49
CA ASP A 170 8.10 12.57 15.87
C ASP A 170 7.86 12.52 14.35
N GLY A 171 8.03 11.33 13.74
CA GLY A 171 7.90 11.13 12.31
C GLY A 171 6.45 11.14 11.81
N PRO A 172 6.24 11.28 10.49
CA PRO A 172 4.92 11.15 9.90
C PRO A 172 4.35 9.75 10.15
N ARG A 173 3.07 9.71 10.50
CA ARG A 173 2.31 8.47 10.62
C ARG A 173 1.47 8.25 9.37
N GLY A 174 1.32 7.01 8.96
CA GLY A 174 0.49 6.70 7.81
C GLY A 174 0.62 5.26 7.35
N CYS A 175 -0.28 4.85 6.47
CA CYS A 175 -0.30 3.52 5.90
C CYS A 175 -0.49 3.59 4.39
N TRP A 176 0.35 2.85 3.68
CA TRP A 176 0.18 2.52 2.27
C TRP A 176 -0.31 1.08 2.17
N GLU A 177 -1.43 0.89 1.49
CA GLU A 177 -2.04 -0.42 1.23
C GLU A 177 -2.28 -0.56 -0.26
N SER A 178 -1.64 -1.54 -0.92
CA SER A 178 -1.89 -1.85 -2.32
C SER A 178 -2.47 -3.25 -2.48
N VAL A 179 -3.42 -3.36 -3.39
CA VAL A 179 -4.12 -4.60 -3.76
C VAL A 179 -4.13 -4.67 -5.28
N HIS A 180 -3.49 -5.69 -5.84
CA HIS A 180 -3.44 -5.95 -7.27
C HIS A 180 -4.09 -7.30 -7.55
N VAL A 181 -5.30 -7.26 -8.11
CA VAL A 181 -6.00 -8.45 -8.58
C VAL A 181 -5.70 -8.64 -10.05
N VAL A 182 -5.04 -9.73 -10.37
CA VAL A 182 -4.71 -10.14 -11.73
C VAL A 182 -5.57 -11.33 -12.10
N GLU A 183 -6.24 -11.27 -13.23
CA GLU A 183 -6.89 -12.41 -13.85
C GLU A 183 -6.10 -12.80 -15.10
N VAL A 184 -5.78 -14.07 -15.21
CA VAL A 184 -5.06 -14.67 -16.33
C VAL A 184 -5.99 -15.68 -16.97
N THR A 185 -6.43 -15.41 -18.19
CA THR A 185 -7.22 -16.35 -18.99
C THR A 185 -6.44 -16.74 -20.23
N GLN A 186 -6.44 -18.02 -20.56
CA GLN A 186 -5.69 -18.56 -21.67
C GLN A 186 -6.64 -19.06 -22.77
N SER A 187 -6.39 -18.59 -24.00
CA SER A 187 -6.93 -19.18 -25.21
C SER A 187 -5.88 -20.09 -25.86
N THR A 188 -6.24 -20.73 -26.98
CA THR A 188 -5.30 -21.57 -27.75
C THR A 188 -4.07 -20.82 -28.25
N THR A 189 -4.18 -19.51 -28.49
CA THR A 189 -3.14 -18.70 -29.17
C THR A 189 -2.62 -17.55 -28.33
N ASN A 190 -3.45 -16.99 -27.45
CA ASN A 190 -3.15 -15.81 -26.64
C ASN A 190 -3.49 -16.03 -25.18
N VAL A 191 -2.76 -15.35 -24.31
CA VAL A 191 -3.08 -15.18 -22.89
C VAL A 191 -3.52 -13.74 -22.67
N TYR A 192 -4.61 -13.58 -21.95
CA TYR A 192 -5.19 -12.29 -21.60
C TYR A 192 -4.97 -12.04 -20.11
N TYR A 193 -4.46 -10.85 -19.81
CA TYR A 193 -4.17 -10.37 -18.46
C TYR A 193 -5.06 -9.19 -18.16
N ARG A 194 -5.84 -9.28 -17.09
CA ARG A 194 -6.64 -8.17 -16.56
C ARG A 194 -6.16 -7.83 -15.16
N LEU A 195 -5.53 -6.68 -15.02
CA LEU A 195 -5.04 -6.15 -13.75
C LEU A 195 -6.01 -5.09 -13.24
N THR A 196 -6.60 -5.33 -12.07
CA THR A 196 -7.33 -4.33 -11.27
C THR A 196 -6.49 -4.00 -10.05
N SER A 197 -6.06 -2.75 -9.93
CA SER A 197 -5.23 -2.30 -8.82
C SER A 197 -5.95 -1.24 -8.00
N THR A 198 -5.97 -1.42 -6.68
CA THR A 198 -6.49 -0.46 -5.71
C THR A 198 -5.36 -0.08 -4.74
N VAL A 199 -5.17 1.22 -4.55
CA VAL A 199 -4.28 1.76 -3.52
C VAL A 199 -5.08 2.61 -2.55
N ILE A 200 -4.92 2.32 -1.26
CA ILE A 200 -5.44 3.11 -0.16
C ILE A 200 -4.23 3.69 0.59
N VAL A 201 -4.23 5.01 0.77
CA VAL A 201 -3.22 5.73 1.54
C VAL A 201 -3.92 6.52 2.62
N ASP A 202 -3.35 6.48 3.82
CA ASP A 202 -3.67 7.39 4.90
C ASP A 202 -2.40 8.01 5.47
N VAL A 203 -2.51 9.28 5.85
CA VAL A 203 -1.47 10.07 6.50
C VAL A 203 -2.12 10.79 7.67
N GLU A 204 -1.48 10.66 8.82
CA GLU A 204 -1.89 11.24 10.09
C GLU A 204 -0.75 12.10 10.65
N PRO A 205 -1.06 13.17 11.41
CA PRO A 205 -0.06 14.00 12.06
C PRO A 205 0.79 13.16 13.04
N PRO A 206 2.03 13.59 13.32
CA PRO A 206 2.79 13.10 14.46
C PRO A 206 1.99 13.18 15.76
N GLU A 207 2.33 12.36 16.76
CA GLU A 207 1.58 12.33 18.04
C GLU A 207 1.61 13.66 18.79
N ASP A 208 2.73 14.37 18.72
CA ASP A 208 2.95 15.65 19.42
C ASP A 208 2.63 16.88 18.57
N ALA A 209 1.96 16.71 17.43
CA ALA A 209 1.62 17.85 16.57
C ALA A 209 0.40 18.61 17.11
N ASP A 210 0.54 19.94 17.25
CA ASP A 210 -0.57 20.83 17.63
C ASP A 210 -1.73 20.85 16.61
N ALA A 211 -1.48 20.40 15.38
CA ALA A 211 -2.45 20.39 14.28
C ALA A 211 -3.01 18.98 14.04
N ASP A 212 -4.30 18.81 14.31
CA ASP A 212 -5.05 17.61 13.91
C ASP A 212 -5.43 17.71 12.43
N PHE A 213 -4.95 16.77 11.61
CA PHE A 213 -5.38 16.63 10.22
C PHE A 213 -5.49 15.17 9.82
N TYR A 214 -6.28 14.90 8.80
CA TYR A 214 -6.32 13.59 8.16
C TYR A 214 -6.27 13.79 6.66
N ALA A 215 -5.31 13.15 6.02
CA ALA A 215 -5.23 13.11 4.57
C ALA A 215 -5.25 11.64 4.13
N GLY A 216 -6.22 11.28 3.30
CA GLY A 216 -6.31 9.92 2.79
C GLY A 216 -6.81 9.89 1.35
N ALA A 217 -6.38 8.88 0.63
CA ALA A 217 -6.70 8.66 -0.77
C ALA A 217 -7.08 7.20 -0.99
N MET A 218 -8.04 6.97 -1.89
CA MET A 218 -8.34 5.66 -2.43
C MET A 218 -8.43 5.81 -3.95
N LEU A 219 -7.63 5.03 -4.67
CA LEU A 219 -7.56 5.05 -6.13
C LEU A 219 -7.62 3.62 -6.66
N THR A 220 -8.55 3.37 -7.57
CA THR A 220 -8.66 2.09 -8.29
C THR A 220 -8.48 2.32 -9.78
N ARG A 221 -7.67 1.47 -10.43
CA ARG A 221 -7.40 1.50 -11.87
C ARG A 221 -7.39 0.09 -12.44
N THR A 222 -7.78 -0.02 -13.71
CA THR A 222 -7.76 -1.27 -14.47
C THR A 222 -6.84 -1.14 -15.68
N ASN A 223 -6.18 -2.24 -16.05
CA ASN A 223 -5.39 -2.36 -17.26
C ASN A 223 -5.55 -3.76 -17.82
N GLU A 224 -5.72 -3.85 -19.13
CA GLU A 224 -5.82 -5.11 -19.86
C GLU A 224 -4.69 -5.20 -20.89
N GLN A 225 -4.06 -6.37 -20.94
CA GLN A 225 -2.97 -6.67 -21.85
C GLN A 225 -3.13 -8.09 -22.37
N SER A 226 -2.81 -8.32 -23.65
CA SER A 226 -2.72 -9.66 -24.22
C SER A 226 -1.30 -9.95 -24.68
N GLN A 227 -0.93 -11.24 -24.65
CA GLN A 227 0.34 -11.71 -25.20
C GLN A 227 0.15 -13.07 -25.88
N LYS A 228 0.87 -13.29 -26.98
CA LYS A 228 0.86 -14.60 -27.65
C LYS A 228 1.50 -15.66 -26.77
N VAL A 229 0.92 -16.86 -26.74
CA VAL A 229 1.44 -18.00 -25.96
C VAL A 229 2.90 -18.32 -26.34
N ALA A 230 3.25 -18.22 -27.63
CA ALA A 230 4.60 -18.46 -28.14
C ALA A 230 5.66 -17.46 -27.64
N GLU A 231 5.24 -16.27 -27.19
CA GLU A 231 6.13 -15.21 -26.72
C GLU A 231 6.30 -15.21 -25.20
N LEU A 232 5.54 -16.04 -24.48
CA LEU A 232 5.74 -16.24 -23.05
C LEU A 232 7.10 -16.90 -22.85
N ARG A 233 8.04 -16.11 -22.32
CA ARG A 233 9.38 -16.59 -21.97
C ARG A 233 9.28 -17.61 -20.84
N THR A 234 9.08 -18.86 -21.17
CA THR A 234 9.29 -20.01 -20.26
C THR A 234 10.77 -20.34 -20.25
N SER A 235 11.57 -19.54 -19.55
CA SER A 235 12.88 -20.02 -19.11
C SER A 235 12.67 -21.05 -17.99
N PRO A 236 13.44 -22.14 -17.92
CA PRO A 236 13.36 -23.07 -16.78
C PRO A 236 13.53 -22.38 -15.42
N ASP A 237 14.22 -21.24 -15.37
CA ASP A 237 14.49 -20.47 -14.14
C ASP A 237 13.43 -19.40 -13.81
N ALA A 238 12.47 -19.14 -14.71
CA ALA A 238 11.46 -18.09 -14.54
C ALA A 238 10.05 -18.71 -14.48
N PRO A 239 9.27 -18.46 -13.41
CA PRO A 239 7.88 -18.89 -13.34
C PRO A 239 7.07 -18.37 -14.54
N PRO A 240 6.09 -19.13 -15.05
CA PRO A 240 5.24 -18.67 -16.14
C PRO A 240 4.48 -17.40 -15.71
N HIS A 241 4.08 -16.57 -16.67
CA HIS A 241 3.27 -15.33 -16.49
C HIS A 241 3.89 -14.19 -15.66
N ILE A 242 4.78 -14.44 -14.70
CA ILE A 242 5.33 -13.39 -13.81
C ILE A 242 6.10 -12.31 -14.58
N GLY A 243 6.72 -12.68 -15.72
CA GLY A 243 7.41 -11.74 -16.60
C GLY A 243 6.49 -10.69 -17.24
N VAL A 244 5.18 -10.92 -17.25
CA VAL A 244 4.16 -9.96 -17.70
C VAL A 244 3.52 -9.28 -16.50
N ILE A 245 3.10 -10.08 -15.51
CA ILE A 245 2.38 -9.61 -14.34
C ILE A 245 3.22 -8.62 -13.52
N GLY A 246 4.51 -8.90 -13.32
CA GLY A 246 5.43 -8.04 -12.56
C GLY A 246 5.51 -6.62 -13.14
N PRO A 247 5.90 -6.46 -14.43
CA PRO A 247 5.92 -5.14 -15.08
C PRO A 247 4.57 -4.43 -15.12
N MET A 248 3.45 -5.17 -15.27
CA MET A 248 2.11 -4.60 -15.21
C MET A 248 1.82 -3.97 -13.82
N ILE A 249 2.13 -4.69 -12.74
CA ILE A 249 1.96 -4.20 -11.36
C ILE A 249 2.87 -2.99 -11.12
N GLU A 250 4.15 -3.09 -11.48
CA GLU A 250 5.13 -2.02 -11.28
C GLU A 250 4.72 -0.72 -11.98
N THR A 251 4.34 -0.81 -13.25
CA THR A 251 3.88 0.35 -14.04
C THR A 251 2.60 0.96 -13.46
N MET A 252 1.68 0.10 -12.99
CA MET A 252 0.43 0.56 -12.41
C MET A 252 0.65 1.25 -11.06
N GLU A 253 1.46 0.68 -10.16
CA GLU A 253 1.81 1.32 -8.89
C GLU A 253 2.50 2.66 -9.08
N ASP A 254 3.46 2.77 -10.00
CA ASP A 254 4.16 4.03 -10.28
C ASP A 254 3.20 5.13 -10.77
N SER A 255 2.29 4.75 -11.67
CA SER A 255 1.28 5.66 -12.19
C SER A 255 0.27 6.09 -11.11
N MET A 256 -0.11 5.19 -10.20
CA MET A 256 -1.00 5.49 -9.07
C MET A 256 -0.30 6.36 -8.03
N ARG A 257 0.96 6.09 -7.69
CA ARG A 257 1.79 6.91 -6.79
C ARG A 257 1.85 8.35 -7.26
N THR A 258 2.20 8.55 -8.54
CA THR A 258 2.25 9.88 -9.16
C THR A 258 0.90 10.58 -9.12
N ALA A 259 -0.19 9.84 -9.31
CA ALA A 259 -1.54 10.39 -9.26
C ALA A 259 -1.96 10.78 -7.84
N ILE A 260 -1.58 10.01 -6.82
CA ILE A 260 -1.85 10.33 -5.42
C ILE A 260 -1.10 11.61 -5.02
N GLU A 261 0.19 11.71 -5.34
CA GLU A 261 1.00 12.89 -5.07
C GLU A 261 0.40 14.17 -5.67
N ARG A 262 0.08 14.14 -6.97
CA ARG A 262 -0.41 15.33 -7.69
C ARG A 262 -1.86 15.66 -7.40
N ASN A 263 -2.74 14.66 -7.43
CA ASN A 263 -4.19 14.91 -7.39
C ASN A 263 -4.75 14.95 -5.98
N TYR A 264 -4.14 14.25 -5.03
CA TYR A 264 -4.60 14.26 -3.64
C TYR A 264 -3.83 15.30 -2.86
N PHE A 265 -2.52 15.18 -2.69
CA PHE A 265 -1.79 16.10 -1.80
C PHE A 265 -1.60 17.50 -2.41
N ALA A 266 -1.03 17.61 -3.61
CA ALA A 266 -0.75 18.93 -4.19
C ALA A 266 -2.04 19.71 -4.50
N LYS A 267 -3.07 19.03 -5.02
CA LYS A 267 -4.34 19.69 -5.35
C LYS A 267 -5.15 20.07 -4.11
N THR A 268 -5.24 19.22 -3.10
CA THR A 268 -5.95 19.58 -1.85
C THR A 268 -5.27 20.73 -1.13
N HIS A 269 -3.94 20.75 -1.10
CA HIS A 269 -3.16 21.88 -0.59
C HIS A 269 -3.49 23.18 -1.34
N SER A 270 -3.48 23.15 -2.68
CA SER A 270 -3.84 24.32 -3.50
C SER A 270 -5.27 24.81 -3.26
N ILE A 271 -6.24 23.91 -3.06
CA ILE A 271 -7.63 24.26 -2.71
C ILE A 271 -7.68 24.94 -1.33
N LEU A 272 -6.99 24.37 -0.34
CA LEU A 272 -6.90 24.91 1.01
C LEU A 272 -6.30 26.33 1.02
N GLU A 273 -5.17 26.53 0.32
CA GLU A 273 -4.55 27.85 0.17
C GLU A 273 -5.50 28.86 -0.50
N GLY A 274 -6.21 28.42 -1.54
CA GLY A 274 -7.23 29.22 -2.21
C GLY A 274 -8.34 29.67 -1.25
N MET A 275 -8.83 28.78 -0.40
CA MET A 275 -9.86 29.08 0.61
C MET A 275 -9.35 30.09 1.65
N ILE A 276 -8.14 29.88 2.18
CA ILE A 276 -7.54 30.76 3.20
C ILE A 276 -7.31 32.17 2.63
N ARG A 277 -6.79 32.28 1.40
CA ARG A 277 -6.53 33.56 0.74
C ARG A 277 -7.84 34.34 0.49
N THR A 278 -8.89 33.64 0.10
CA THR A 278 -10.21 34.27 -0.12
C THR A 278 -10.83 34.74 1.20
N GLY A 279 -10.64 34.00 2.29
CA GLY A 279 -11.04 34.41 3.64
C GLY A 279 -10.31 35.66 4.14
N ARG A 280 -9.02 35.82 3.82
CA ARG A 280 -8.25 37.04 4.14
C ARG A 280 -8.73 38.24 3.33
N ASN A 281 -8.91 38.08 2.01
CA ASN A 281 -9.35 39.17 1.15
C ASN A 281 -10.76 39.69 1.50
N THR A 282 -11.67 38.82 1.94
CA THR A 282 -13.01 39.24 2.39
C THR A 282 -12.98 39.97 3.73
N LYS A 283 -12.11 39.58 4.67
CA LYS A 283 -11.90 40.32 5.93
C LYS A 283 -11.27 41.68 5.71
N VAL A 284 -10.28 41.79 4.82
CA VAL A 284 -9.65 43.08 4.44
C VAL A 284 -10.70 44.01 3.83
N LYS A 285 -11.47 43.54 2.84
CA LYS A 285 -12.56 44.34 2.24
C LYS A 285 -13.61 44.80 3.26
N ARG A 286 -14.03 43.93 4.18
CA ARG A 286 -14.96 44.32 5.27
C ARG A 286 -14.34 45.28 6.27
N GLY A 287 -13.04 45.20 6.52
CA GLY A 287 -12.30 46.13 7.37
C GLY A 287 -12.20 47.51 6.73
N GLU A 288 -11.82 47.55 5.45
CA GLU A 288 -11.76 48.78 4.64
C GLU A 288 -13.15 49.43 4.52
N GLU A 289 -14.20 48.66 4.28
CA GLU A 289 -15.58 49.16 4.19
C GLU A 289 -16.09 49.70 5.54
N ARG A 290 -15.73 49.06 6.66
CA ARG A 290 -16.03 49.56 8.01
C ARG A 290 -15.24 50.81 8.35
N ASP A 291 -13.96 50.87 7.99
CA ASP A 291 -13.11 52.05 8.20
C ASP A 291 -13.54 53.22 7.31
N ASP A 292 -13.98 52.98 6.08
CA ASP A 292 -14.55 54.01 5.20
C ASP A 292 -15.90 54.51 5.71
N LYS A 293 -16.75 53.63 6.25
CA LYS A 293 -18.00 54.04 6.91
C LYS A 293 -17.72 54.88 8.17
N ARG A 294 -16.74 54.46 8.97
CA ARG A 294 -16.29 55.21 10.16
C ARG A 294 -15.64 56.55 9.80
N LYS A 295 -14.83 56.62 8.74
CA LYS A 295 -14.26 57.87 8.21
C LYS A 295 -15.34 58.81 7.67
N ARG A 296 -16.39 58.30 7.02
CA ARG A 296 -17.53 59.10 6.58
C ARG A 296 -18.32 59.68 7.76
N GLU A 297 -18.57 58.90 8.80
CA GLU A 297 -19.19 59.40 10.04
C GLU A 297 -18.31 60.43 10.76
N THR A 298 -17.00 60.18 10.85
CA THR A 298 -16.07 61.10 11.53
C THR A 298 -15.85 62.40 10.73
N ARG A 299 -15.88 62.35 9.39
CA ARG A 299 -15.77 63.54 8.52
C ARG A 299 -16.97 64.48 8.65
N CYS A 300 -18.13 63.98 9.10
CA CYS A 300 -19.30 64.82 9.42
C CYS A 300 -19.11 65.63 10.72
N THR A 301 -18.05 65.36 11.51
CA THR A 301 -17.83 65.99 12.84
C THR A 301 -16.55 66.83 12.96
N ARG A 302 -15.74 66.96 11.91
CA ARG A 302 -14.53 67.81 11.94
C ARG A 302 -14.37 68.65 10.68
N VAL A 303 -14.87 69.89 10.76
CA VAL A 303 -14.25 71.05 10.12
C VAL A 303 -13.28 71.63 11.15
N GLY A 304 -11.97 71.63 10.87
CA GLY A 304 -11.01 72.35 11.72
C GLY A 304 -9.60 71.77 11.80
N THR A 305 -8.69 72.43 11.06
CA THR A 305 -7.25 72.64 11.32
C THR A 305 -6.22 71.51 11.13
N SER A 306 -5.11 71.97 10.55
CA SER A 306 -3.92 71.33 10.00
C SER A 306 -2.95 70.73 11.02
N GLY A 307 -2.19 69.70 10.60
CA GLY A 307 -0.99 69.23 11.30
C GLY A 307 -0.22 68.17 10.53
N CYS A 308 1.03 68.48 10.19
CA CYS A 308 2.06 67.65 9.56
C CYS A 308 2.53 66.51 10.48
N PHE A 309 2.84 65.30 9.98
CA PHE A 309 3.86 64.40 10.56
C PHE A 309 4.30 63.28 9.61
N GLN A 310 5.63 63.03 9.61
CA GLN A 310 6.42 62.09 8.81
C GLN A 310 5.99 60.62 8.90
N ARG A 311 6.21 59.87 7.81
CA ARG A 311 6.23 58.40 7.77
C ARG A 311 7.68 57.89 7.89
N VAL A 312 7.91 57.02 8.88
CA VAL A 312 9.10 56.15 8.96
C VAL A 312 8.73 54.80 8.34
N ALA A 313 9.58 54.30 7.45
CA ALA A 313 9.44 52.99 6.82
C ALA A 313 9.93 51.88 7.76
N PHE A 314 9.20 50.76 7.80
CA PHE A 314 9.63 49.52 8.45
C PHE A 314 9.54 48.38 7.43
N VAL A 315 10.69 47.73 7.20
CA VAL A 315 10.86 46.52 6.39
C VAL A 315 10.70 45.31 7.32
N PRO A 316 10.13 44.18 6.85
CA PRO A 316 10.55 42.89 7.36
C PRO A 316 11.17 42.03 6.26
N GLN A 317 12.44 41.76 6.47
CA GLN A 317 13.23 40.69 5.89
C GLN A 317 13.09 39.49 6.83
N LEU A 318 12.81 38.30 6.29
CA LEU A 318 13.37 37.01 6.73
C LEU A 318 12.84 35.90 5.81
N ALA A 319 13.74 35.45 4.93
CA ALA A 319 13.65 34.22 4.17
C ALA A 319 14.87 33.38 4.55
N VAL A 320 14.63 32.19 5.10
CA VAL A 320 15.57 31.06 5.33
C VAL A 320 14.64 29.86 5.62
N SER A 321 14.79 28.62 5.17
CA SER A 321 15.62 27.92 4.18
C SER A 321 15.15 26.46 4.24
N TRP A 322 14.81 25.85 3.11
CA TRP A 322 15.02 24.42 2.81
C TRP A 322 15.17 24.41 1.29
N GLY A 323 16.37 24.39 0.73
CA GLY A 323 17.27 23.24 0.76
C GLY A 323 17.22 22.58 -0.61
N GLN A 324 17.83 23.21 -1.60
CA GLN A 324 18.17 22.60 -2.90
C GLN A 324 19.31 21.60 -2.71
N LEU A 325 19.27 20.50 -3.48
CA LEU A 325 20.35 19.92 -4.32
C LEU A 325 19.97 18.47 -4.73
N PRO A 326 20.52 17.90 -5.81
CA PRO A 326 20.51 18.38 -7.19
C PRO A 326 19.89 17.36 -8.16
N SER A 327 19.20 17.89 -9.17
CA SER A 327 18.75 17.15 -10.34
C SER A 327 19.90 16.99 -11.33
N GLU A 328 20.59 15.84 -11.36
CA GLU A 328 21.46 15.48 -12.48
C GLU A 328 21.78 13.97 -12.53
N SER A 329 20.98 13.21 -13.27
CA SER A 329 21.44 12.08 -14.10
C SER A 329 20.29 11.53 -14.95
N ARG A 330 19.62 12.41 -15.72
CA ARG A 330 18.65 12.00 -16.75
C ARG A 330 19.39 11.85 -18.07
N ALA A 331 20.27 10.84 -18.15
CA ALA A 331 20.98 10.51 -19.38
C ALA A 331 21.28 9.01 -19.45
N ARG A 332 20.30 8.27 -19.98
CA ARG A 332 20.42 7.10 -20.89
C ARG A 332 19.16 6.25 -20.74
N GLY A 333 18.34 6.23 -21.78
CA GLY A 333 17.16 5.37 -21.91
C GLY A 333 17.56 3.91 -22.04
N GLN A 334 17.83 3.25 -20.91
CA GLN A 334 17.89 1.80 -20.80
C GLN A 334 16.90 1.37 -19.71
N SER A 335 16.04 0.39 -20.01
CA SER A 335 15.12 -0.15 -19.03
C SER A 335 15.91 -0.74 -17.85
N GLN A 336 15.42 -0.53 -16.63
CA GLN A 336 16.02 -1.06 -15.39
C GLN A 336 16.13 -2.59 -15.39
N TRP A 337 15.43 -3.28 -16.31
CA TRP A 337 15.57 -4.71 -16.59
C TRP A 337 16.95 -5.12 -17.14
N ALA A 338 17.66 -4.24 -17.85
CA ALA A 338 19.03 -4.54 -18.32
C ALA A 338 20.04 -4.66 -17.16
N LYS A 339 19.80 -3.92 -16.06
CA LYS A 339 20.60 -4.04 -14.82
C LYS A 339 20.26 -5.31 -14.02
N PHE A 340 19.03 -5.81 -14.16
CA PHE A 340 18.56 -7.03 -13.49
C PHE A 340 19.20 -8.30 -14.07
N ALA A 341 19.39 -8.36 -15.40
CA ALA A 341 20.11 -9.46 -16.05
C ALA A 341 21.62 -9.49 -15.69
N GLN A 342 22.22 -8.34 -15.40
CA GLN A 342 23.63 -8.23 -15.02
C GLN A 342 23.89 -8.65 -13.56
N LEU A 343 22.89 -8.49 -12.67
CA LEU A 343 22.97 -8.90 -11.27
C LEU A 343 22.80 -10.41 -11.06
N GLN A 344 22.12 -11.13 -11.96
CA GLN A 344 22.07 -12.60 -11.94
C GLN A 344 23.43 -13.26 -12.24
N SER A 345 24.32 -12.59 -12.98
CA SER A 345 25.67 -13.06 -13.27
C SER A 345 26.64 -12.91 -12.08
N LEU A 346 26.44 -11.89 -11.25
CA LEU A 346 27.35 -11.54 -10.15
C LEU A 346 27.11 -12.30 -8.84
N TYR A 347 25.94 -12.93 -8.67
CA TYR A 347 25.60 -13.71 -7.46
C TYR A 347 25.50 -15.22 -7.74
N GLY A 348 26.44 -15.74 -8.54
CA GLY A 348 26.73 -17.17 -8.58
C GLY A 348 27.18 -17.68 -7.21
N VAL A 349 26.24 -18.22 -6.44
CA VAL A 349 26.46 -18.78 -5.11
C VAL A 349 27.39 -20.00 -5.23
N THR A 350 28.66 -19.81 -4.89
CA THR A 350 29.57 -20.91 -4.54
C THR A 350 29.46 -21.17 -3.04
N VAL A 351 29.05 -22.38 -2.68
CA VAL A 351 28.91 -22.86 -1.30
C VAL A 351 30.30 -22.95 -0.66
N GLY A 352 30.62 -22.00 0.24
CA GLY A 352 31.86 -21.97 1.01
C GLY A 352 31.67 -22.49 2.43
N LYS A 353 32.19 -23.69 2.70
CA LYS A 353 32.25 -24.35 4.01
C LYS A 353 32.88 -23.46 5.09
N SER A 354 32.27 -23.46 6.27
CA SER A 354 32.79 -22.86 7.49
C SER A 354 34.12 -23.49 7.91
N LYS A 355 35.13 -22.64 8.18
CA LYS A 355 36.33 -23.01 8.94
C LYS A 355 36.48 -22.05 10.11
N LEU A 356 36.36 -22.59 11.32
CA LEU A 356 36.84 -21.99 12.57
C LEU A 356 38.30 -21.58 12.40
N LYS A 357 38.64 -20.35 12.81
CA LYS A 357 40.01 -19.86 12.88
C LYS A 357 40.38 -19.63 14.34
N THR A 358 41.16 -20.55 14.89
CA THR A 358 41.89 -20.41 16.15
C THR A 358 42.93 -19.31 16.02
N ARG A 359 42.93 -18.37 16.97
CA ARG A 359 43.88 -17.27 17.10
C ARG A 359 45.16 -17.81 17.76
N SER A 360 46.29 -17.67 17.06
CA SER A 360 47.64 -17.92 17.56
C SER A 360 48.29 -16.57 17.83
N GLU A 361 48.69 -16.33 19.09
CA GLU A 361 49.61 -15.26 19.48
C GLU A 361 50.83 -15.92 20.14
N ASN A 362 51.99 -15.68 19.54
CA ASN A 362 53.29 -16.11 20.04
C ASN A 362 53.73 -15.23 21.22
N GLY A 363 53.97 -15.84 22.38
CA GLY A 363 54.64 -15.25 23.54
C GLY A 363 55.62 -16.25 24.16
N ARG A 364 56.89 -15.84 24.25
CA ARG A 364 58.07 -16.64 24.60
C ARG A 364 58.06 -17.22 26.03
N VAL A 365 58.50 -18.49 26.12
CA VAL A 365 59.52 -19.08 27.03
C VAL A 365 59.49 -18.69 28.53
N ARG A 366 59.18 -19.68 29.39
CA ARG A 366 60.08 -20.21 30.46
C ARG A 366 59.40 -21.36 31.21
N GLU A 367 59.94 -22.57 31.05
CA GLU A 367 59.63 -23.74 31.88
C GLU A 367 60.20 -23.57 33.28
N ASN A 368 59.39 -23.87 34.30
CA ASN A 368 59.84 -24.22 35.64
C ASN A 368 58.89 -25.29 36.18
N LEU A 369 59.33 -26.55 36.16
CA LEU A 369 58.67 -27.70 36.78
C LEU A 369 59.61 -28.31 37.82
N PRO A 370 59.18 -28.51 39.07
CA PRO A 370 59.89 -29.40 39.99
C PRO A 370 59.36 -30.84 39.88
N ARG A 371 60.31 -31.74 39.62
CA ARG A 371 60.48 -33.13 40.07
C ARG A 371 59.26 -33.95 40.54
N ARG A 372 59.12 -35.11 39.89
CA ARG A 372 58.53 -36.35 40.42
C ARG A 372 59.12 -36.73 41.79
N ARG A 373 58.27 -37.26 42.66
CA ARG A 373 58.61 -38.26 43.70
C ARG A 373 57.55 -39.37 43.73
N ASN A 374 58.04 -40.56 44.05
CA ASN A 374 57.43 -41.90 44.00
C ASN A 374 56.48 -42.22 45.16
N GLY A 375 55.82 -43.38 45.02
CA GLY A 375 55.29 -44.25 46.11
C GLY A 375 53.84 -43.90 46.50
N ASP A 376 52.88 -44.83 46.62
CA ASP A 376 52.84 -46.30 46.61
C ASP A 376 51.51 -46.77 46.01
#